data_AF-A0A553GTA0-F1
#
_entry.id   AF-A0A553GTA0-F1
#
_cell.length_a   1.000
_cell.length_b   1.000
_cell.length_c   1.000
_cell.angle_alpha   90.00
_cell.angle_beta   90.00
_cell.angle_gamma   90.00
#
_symmetry.space_group_name_H-M   'P 1'
#
loop_
_entity.id
_entity.type
_entity.pdbx_description
1 polymer ?
#
loop_
_entity_poly.entity_id
_entity_poly.type
_entity_poly.pdbx_seq_one_letter_code
_entity_poly.pdbx_strand_id
1 'polypeptide(L)'
;MALFIVVVGSFIIAFLSTLYFFYLSYSRLDEFEDSLRTSRLVVYNKNYLGDSGLARIYRMGQIAYLCAFQGFAIRQGQLDAEEASRLPSRLTRLVVWPTRLLLVCGALIVLLGGYGTYLGGFKQ
;
A
#
# COMPACT_ATOMS: atom_id res chain seq x y z
N MET A 1 3.30 -18.39 23.99
CA MET A 1 4.18 -18.85 22.90
C MET A 1 3.61 -18.53 21.53
N ALA A 2 2.50 -19.15 21.10
CA ALA A 2 1.96 -18.95 19.73
C ALA A 2 1.63 -17.49 19.37
N LEU A 3 0.91 -16.75 20.25
CA LEU A 3 0.58 -15.34 20.01
C LEU A 3 1.81 -14.44 19.84
N PHE A 4 2.86 -14.67 20.64
CA PHE A 4 4.10 -13.91 20.56
C PHE A 4 4.79 -14.12 19.21
N ILE A 5 4.85 -15.37 18.72
CA ILE A 5 5.41 -15.71 17.41
C ILE A 5 4.61 -15.03 16.29
N VAL A 6 3.28 -15.04 16.37
CA VAL A 6 2.42 -14.39 15.37
C VAL A 6 2.64 -12.88 15.33
N VAL A 7 2.75 -12.23 16.49
CA VAL A 7 3.00 -10.78 16.57
C VAL A 7 4.38 -10.45 15.99
N VAL A 8 5.43 -11.13 16.44
CA VAL A 8 6.81 -10.89 15.95
C VAL A 8 6.90 -11.17 14.45
N GLY A 9 6.31 -12.27 13.97
CA GLY A 9 6.24 -12.60 12.55
C GLY A 9 5.51 -11.53 11.73
N SER A 10 4.39 -11.01 12.23
CA SER A 10 3.64 -9.92 11.58
C SER A 10 4.46 -8.63 11.49
N PHE A 11 5.23 -8.31 12.54
CA PHE A 11 6.14 -7.17 12.54
C PHE A 11 7.25 -7.32 11.50
N ILE A 12 7.87 -8.50 11.42
CA ILE A 12 8.93 -8.77 10.43
C ILE A 12 8.38 -8.67 9.00
N ILE A 13 7.22 -9.27 8.73
CA ILE A 13 6.58 -9.22 7.41
C ILE A 13 6.19 -7.78 7.04
N ALA A 14 5.63 -7.02 7.98
CA ALA A 14 5.31 -5.61 7.76
C ALA A 14 6.55 -4.77 7.46
N PHE A 15 7.65 -5.02 8.19
CA PHE A 15 8.93 -4.33 7.99
C PHE A 15 9.51 -4.63 6.60
N LEU A 16 9.58 -5.92 6.21
CA LEU A 16 10.06 -6.34 4.89
C LEU A 16 9.19 -5.79 3.76
N SER A 17 7.86 -5.81 3.94
CA SER A 17 6.93 -5.26 2.95
C SER A 17 7.10 -3.75 2.78
N THR A 18 7.38 -3.04 3.87
CA THR A 18 7.68 -1.60 3.84
C THR A 18 8.99 -1.34 3.10
N LEU A 19 10.07 -2.07 3.40
CA LEU A 19 11.34 -1.94 2.67
C LEU A 19 11.18 -2.22 1.18
N TYR A 20 10.43 -3.26 0.83
CA TYR A 20 10.13 -3.60 -0.55
C TYR A 20 9.33 -2.48 -1.24
N PHE A 21 8.40 -1.85 -0.52
CA PHE A 21 7.64 -0.70 -1.02
C PHE A 21 8.52 0.52 -1.30
N PHE A 22 9.44 0.84 -0.37
CA PHE A 22 10.45 1.88 -0.57
C PHE A 22 11.30 1.56 -1.81
N TYR A 23 11.81 0.34 -1.94
CA TYR A 23 12.56 -0.08 -3.12
C TYR A 23 11.76 0.12 -4.42
N LEU A 24 10.49 -0.27 -4.44
CA LEU A 24 9.57 -0.06 -5.56
C LEU A 24 9.39 1.43 -5.90
N SER A 25 9.23 2.29 -4.89
CA SER A 25 9.07 3.74 -5.12
C SER A 25 10.28 4.42 -5.74
N TYR A 26 11.48 3.89 -5.55
CA TYR A 26 12.69 4.44 -6.17
C TYR A 26 13.00 3.81 -7.52
N SER A 27 12.76 2.49 -7.67
CA SER A 27 13.19 1.72 -8.84
C SER A 27 12.17 1.63 -9.96
N ARG A 28 10.88 1.73 -9.65
CA ARG A 28 9.79 1.38 -10.58
C ARG A 28 8.66 2.41 -10.64
N LEU A 29 8.70 3.47 -9.83
CA LEU A 29 7.65 4.48 -9.80
C LEU A 29 7.35 5.05 -11.19
N ASP A 30 8.39 5.34 -11.97
CA ASP A 30 8.25 5.89 -13.32
C ASP A 30 7.48 4.93 -14.25
N GLU A 31 7.69 3.61 -14.14
CA GLU A 31 6.93 2.61 -14.92
C GLU A 31 5.45 2.59 -14.54
N PHE A 32 5.13 2.75 -13.25
CA PHE A 32 3.73 2.81 -12.81
C PHE A 32 3.05 4.10 -13.26
N GLU A 33 3.73 5.24 -13.10
CA GLU A 33 3.20 6.53 -13.56
C GLU A 33 2.99 6.53 -15.07
N ASP A 34 3.87 5.88 -15.82
CA ASP A 34 3.75 5.72 -17.27
C ASP A 34 2.56 4.85 -17.68
N SER A 35 2.26 3.81 -16.89
CA SER A 35 1.07 2.99 -17.10
C SER A 35 -0.26 3.67 -16.71
N LEU A 36 -0.19 4.77 -15.95
CA LEU A 36 -1.32 5.51 -15.38
C LEU A 36 -1.35 6.99 -15.83
N ARG A 37 -0.82 7.29 -17.01
CA ARG A 37 -0.72 8.67 -17.54
C ARG A 37 -2.07 9.31 -17.82
N THR A 38 -3.15 8.56 -17.93
CA THR A 38 -4.51 9.09 -18.17
C THR A 38 -5.23 9.36 -16.85
N SER A 39 -4.83 8.70 -15.75
CA SER A 39 -5.38 8.94 -14.42
C SER A 39 -5.08 10.36 -13.95
N ARG A 40 -6.15 11.14 -13.78
CA ARG A 40 -6.08 12.53 -13.26
C ARG A 40 -5.35 12.61 -11.94
N LEU A 41 -5.54 11.63 -11.05
CA LEU A 41 -4.93 11.61 -9.72
C LEU A 41 -3.41 11.46 -9.82
N VAL A 42 -2.93 10.53 -10.64
CA VAL A 42 -1.49 10.26 -10.80
C VAL A 42 -0.80 11.45 -11.45
N VAL A 43 -1.36 12.00 -12.53
CA VAL A 43 -0.80 13.17 -13.21
C VAL A 43 -0.77 14.40 -12.31
N TYR A 44 -1.87 14.66 -11.59
CA TYR A 44 -1.94 15.79 -10.66
C TYR A 44 -0.89 15.69 -9.57
N ASN A 45 -0.77 14.51 -8.93
CA ASN A 45 0.17 14.32 -7.83
C ASN A 45 1.63 14.33 -8.30
N LYS A 46 1.93 13.81 -9.50
CA LYS A 46 3.24 13.95 -10.14
C LYS A 46 3.65 15.42 -10.30
N ASN A 47 2.74 16.26 -10.80
CA ASN A 47 3.02 17.67 -11.03
C ASN A 47 3.08 18.49 -9.73
N TYR A 48 2.27 18.13 -8.73
CA TYR A 48 2.16 18.90 -7.48
C TYR A 48 3.26 18.57 -6.46
N LEU A 49 3.57 17.28 -6.25
CA LEU A 49 4.52 16.85 -5.22
C LEU A 49 6.00 16.92 -5.67
N GLY A 50 6.24 17.00 -6.98
CA GLY A 50 7.59 17.00 -7.54
C GLY A 50 8.34 15.68 -7.31
N ASP A 51 9.67 15.73 -7.39
CA ASP A 51 10.52 14.52 -7.42
C ASP A 51 11.37 14.28 -6.16
N SER A 52 10.97 14.85 -5.02
CA SER A 52 11.63 14.55 -3.74
C SER A 52 11.43 13.08 -3.35
N GLY A 53 12.35 12.54 -2.53
CA GLY A 53 12.26 11.14 -2.07
C GLY A 53 10.93 10.82 -1.35
N LEU A 54 10.47 11.72 -0.48
CA LEU A 54 9.18 11.59 0.19
C LEU A 54 8.00 11.72 -0.77
N ALA A 55 8.08 12.60 -1.76
CA ALA A 55 7.07 12.73 -2.81
C ALA A 55 6.94 11.44 -3.64
N ARG A 56 8.06 10.79 -3.97
CA ARG A 56 8.07 9.51 -4.69
C ARG A 56 7.38 8.40 -3.90
N ILE A 57 7.67 8.29 -2.61
CA ILE A 57 7.02 7.30 -1.72
C ILE A 57 5.52 7.55 -1.64
N TYR A 58 5.11 8.81 -1.49
CA TYR A 58 3.69 9.18 -1.41
C TYR A 58 2.94 8.85 -2.71
N ARG A 59 3.50 9.23 -3.86
CA ARG A 59 2.93 8.89 -5.18
C ARG A 59 2.83 7.38 -5.38
N MET A 60 3.85 6.64 -5.00
CA MET A 60 3.82 5.17 -5.03
C MET A 60 2.70 4.63 -4.12
N GLY A 61 2.54 5.20 -2.93
CA GLY A 61 1.44 4.89 -1.99
C GLY A 61 0.06 5.01 -2.62
N GLN A 62 -0.16 6.11 -3.34
CA GLN A 62 -1.43 6.35 -4.03
C GLN A 62 -1.64 5.38 -5.19
N ILE A 63 -0.62 5.12 -6.00
CA ILE A 63 -0.69 4.12 -7.07
C ILE A 63 -1.01 2.74 -6.48
N ALA A 64 -0.35 2.38 -5.38
CA ALA A 64 -0.60 1.12 -4.69
C ALA A 64 -2.05 1.00 -4.22
N TYR A 65 -2.61 2.08 -3.69
CA TYR A 65 -4.01 2.17 -3.33
C TYR A 65 -4.94 2.00 -4.55
N LEU A 66 -4.67 2.71 -5.66
CA LEU A 66 -5.43 2.59 -6.90
C LEU A 66 -5.41 1.15 -7.43
N CYS A 67 -4.26 0.49 -7.40
CA CYS A 67 -4.12 -0.91 -7.83
C CYS A 67 -4.78 -1.90 -6.86
N ALA A 68 -4.70 -1.68 -5.55
CA ALA A 68 -5.26 -2.59 -4.55
C ALA A 68 -6.80 -2.48 -4.47
N PHE A 69 -7.34 -1.28 -4.72
CA PHE A 69 -8.75 -0.93 -4.56
C PHE A 69 -9.35 -0.34 -5.85
N GLN A 70 -9.06 -0.93 -7.01
CA GLN A 70 -9.51 -0.45 -8.33
C GLN A 70 -11.01 -0.14 -8.38
N GLY A 71 -11.86 -1.04 -7.87
CA GLY A 71 -13.31 -0.83 -7.89
C GLY A 71 -13.76 0.39 -7.07
N PHE A 72 -13.06 0.71 -5.98
CA PHE A 72 -13.35 1.90 -5.18
C PHE A 72 -12.80 3.18 -5.85
N ALA A 73 -11.60 3.10 -6.42
CA ALA A 73 -11.00 4.20 -7.17
C ALA A 73 -11.82 4.60 -8.40
N ILE A 74 -12.38 3.63 -9.13
CA ILE A 74 -13.28 3.85 -10.27
C ILE A 74 -14.57 4.55 -9.81
N ARG A 75 -15.16 4.08 -8.70
CA ARG A 75 -16.37 4.71 -8.12
C ARG A 75 -16.15 6.16 -7.69
N GLN A 76 -14.94 6.51 -7.25
CA GLN A 76 -14.58 7.90 -6.92
C GLN A 76 -14.19 8.74 -8.14
N GLY A 77 -14.10 8.16 -9.34
CA GLY A 77 -13.61 8.85 -10.54
C GLY A 77 -12.11 9.16 -10.51
N GLN A 78 -11.35 8.48 -9.64
CA GLN A 78 -9.89 8.65 -9.52
C GLN A 78 -9.12 7.80 -10.54
N LEU A 79 -9.73 6.71 -10.99
CA LEU A 79 -9.18 5.78 -11.97
C LEU A 79 -10.23 5.52 -13.04
N ASP A 80 -9.85 5.59 -14.32
CA ASP A 80 -10.74 5.19 -15.41
C ASP A 80 -10.84 3.66 -15.47
N ALA A 81 -12.05 3.13 -15.74
CA ALA A 81 -12.27 1.69 -15.85
C ALA A 81 -11.52 1.09 -17.05
N GLU A 82 -11.39 1.84 -18.15
CA GLU A 82 -10.65 1.38 -19.32
C GLU A 82 -9.15 1.31 -19.04
N GLU A 83 -8.60 2.33 -18.37
CA GLU A 83 -7.20 2.35 -17.92
C GLU A 83 -6.91 1.25 -16.89
N ALA A 84 -7.84 1.00 -15.96
CA ALA A 84 -7.73 -0.07 -14.99
C ALA A 84 -7.64 -1.47 -15.65
N SER A 85 -8.34 -1.67 -16.76
CA SER A 85 -8.33 -2.93 -17.53
C SER A 85 -7.04 -3.15 -18.32
N ARG A 86 -6.34 -2.07 -18.69
CA ARG A 86 -5.09 -2.09 -19.46
C ARG A 86 -3.83 -2.19 -18.59
N LEU A 87 -3.97 -2.03 -17.28
CA LEU A 87 -2.86 -2.13 -16.35
C LEU A 87 -2.15 -3.48 -16.48
N PRO A 88 -0.82 -3.50 -16.67
CA PRO A 88 -0.08 -4.74 -16.74
C PRO A 88 -0.26 -5.54 -15.44
N SER A 89 -0.83 -6.74 -15.59
CA SER A 89 -1.18 -7.64 -14.48
C SER A 89 0.03 -8.04 -13.63
N ARG A 90 1.23 -8.05 -14.22
CA ARG A 90 2.49 -8.28 -13.50
C ARG A 90 2.86 -7.10 -12.60
N LEU A 91 2.77 -5.88 -13.13
CA LEU A 91 3.15 -4.65 -12.42
C LEU A 91 2.21 -4.41 -11.23
N THR A 92 0.91 -4.54 -11.47
CA THR A 92 -0.12 -4.45 -10.41
C THR A 92 0.11 -5.47 -9.30
N ARG A 93 0.39 -6.74 -9.62
CA ARG A 93 0.69 -7.75 -8.60
C ARG A 93 1.88 -7.39 -7.71
N LEU A 94 2.94 -6.81 -8.28
CA LEU A 94 4.13 -6.42 -7.51
C LEU A 94 3.81 -5.45 -6.38
N VAL A 95 2.78 -4.62 -6.53
CA VAL A 95 2.39 -3.63 -5.54
C VAL A 95 1.20 -4.09 -4.70
N VAL A 96 0.23 -4.77 -5.30
CA VAL A 96 -0.98 -5.22 -4.61
C VAL A 96 -0.66 -6.24 -3.51
N TRP A 97 0.25 -7.19 -3.77
CA TRP A 97 0.64 -8.19 -2.77
C TRP A 97 1.25 -7.58 -1.50
N PRO A 98 2.32 -6.78 -1.57
CA PRO A 98 2.90 -6.18 -0.37
C PRO A 98 1.93 -5.21 0.32
N THR A 99 1.11 -4.47 -0.42
CA THR A 99 0.08 -3.59 0.18
C THR A 99 -0.97 -4.39 0.95
N ARG A 100 -1.46 -5.52 0.40
CA ARG A 100 -2.40 -6.39 1.11
C ARG A 100 -1.77 -7.04 2.34
N LEU A 101 -0.52 -7.50 2.23
CA LEU A 101 0.22 -8.06 3.36
C LEU A 101 0.39 -7.03 4.48
N LEU A 102 0.75 -5.78 4.14
CA LEU A 102 0.84 -4.68 5.10
C LEU A 102 -0.49 -4.42 5.81
N LEU A 103 -1.60 -4.39 5.07
CA LEU A 103 -2.93 -4.17 5.65
C LEU A 103 -3.32 -5.30 6.60
N VAL A 104 -3.11 -6.55 6.21
CA VAL A 104 -3.43 -7.72 7.05
C VAL A 104 -2.55 -7.75 8.30
N CYS A 105 -1.24 -7.58 8.16
CA CYS A 105 -0.30 -7.56 9.28
C CYS A 105 -0.60 -6.38 10.22
N GLY A 106 -0.87 -5.19 9.67
CA GLY A 106 -1.25 -4.01 10.43
C GLY A 106 -2.54 -4.23 11.22
N ALA A 107 -3.58 -4.80 10.59
CA ALA A 107 -4.83 -5.14 11.25
C ALA A 107 -4.63 -6.16 12.38
N LEU A 108 -3.80 -7.20 12.17
CA LEU A 108 -3.48 -8.18 13.21
C LEU A 108 -2.75 -7.54 14.39
N ILE A 109 -1.78 -6.66 14.15
CA ILE A 109 -1.05 -5.95 15.21
C ILE A 109 -2.02 -5.06 16.02
N VAL A 110 -2.91 -4.32 15.34
CA VAL A 110 -3.90 -3.45 16.01
C VAL A 110 -4.90 -4.26 16.82
N LEU A 111 -5.45 -5.35 16.25
CA LEU A 111 -6.42 -6.19 16.94
C LEU A 111 -5.80 -6.89 18.15
N LEU A 112 -4.61 -7.47 18.01
CA LEU A 112 -3.93 -8.16 19.12
C LEU A 112 -3.39 -7.18 20.18
N GLY A 113 -2.88 -6.03 19.76
CA GLY A 113 -2.44 -4.97 20.66
C GLY A 113 -3.61 -4.37 21.45
N GLY A 114 -4.71 -4.06 20.77
CA GLY A 114 -5.95 -3.59 21.38
C GLY A 114 -6.60 -4.63 22.30
N TYR A 115 -6.56 -5.90 21.92
CA TYR A 115 -7.06 -6.99 22.78
C TYR A 115 -6.21 -7.14 24.04
N GLY A 116 -4.88 -6.97 23.93
CA GLY A 116 -3.96 -6.99 25.06
C GLY A 116 -4.20 -5.84 26.05
N THR A 117 -4.45 -4.62 25.55
CA THR A 117 -4.77 -3.47 26.41
C THR A 117 -6.16 -3.60 27.04
N TYR A 118 -7.14 -4.16 26.32
CA TYR A 118 -8.49 -4.38 26.84
C TYR A 118 -8.53 -5.42 27.97
N LEU A 119 -7.78 -6.51 27.86
CA LEU A 119 -7.66 -7.52 28.94
C LEU A 119 -6.73 -7.07 30.08
N GLY A 120 -5.68 -6.30 29.77
CA GLY A 120 -4.78 -5.72 30.77
C GLY A 120 -5.44 -4.66 31.65
N GLY A 121 -6.48 -3.98 31.17
CA GLY A 121 -7.26 -2.99 31.92
C GLY A 121 -8.16 -3.55 33.03
N PHE A 122 -8.32 -4.88 33.13
CA PHE A 122 -9.03 -5.56 34.23
C PHE A 122 -8.11 -6.05 35.35
N LYS A 123 -6.80 -5.81 35.26
CA LYS A 123 -5.87 -5.99 36.38
C LYS A 123 -5.45 -4.63 36.91
N GLN A 124 -6.29 -4.07 37.77
CA GLN A 124 -5.83 -3.20 38.86
C GLN A 124 -4.91 -3.98 39.80
#